data_AF-A0A4Y9ZHQ3-F1
#
_entry.id   AF-A0A4Y9ZHQ3-F1
#
_cell.length_a   1.000
_cell.length_b   1.000
_cell.length_c   1.000
_cell.angle_alpha   90.00
_cell.angle_beta   90.00
_cell.angle_gamma   90.00
#
_symmetry.space_group_name_H-M   'P 1'
#
loop_
_entity.id
_entity.type
_entity.pdbx_description
1 polymer ?
#
loop_
_entity_poly.entity_id
_entity_poly.type
_entity_poly.pdbx_seq_one_letter_code
_entity_poly.pdbx_strand_id
1 'polypeptide(L)'
;MSITSQDKGKAAIIKYVKDALNPANGAAYWADPDGTNGPEGALLSQFIVKTLAEHVKAMEGCILEEQHFPVGAFILSITAVMRAFRMFTTGAFINAGPFSKDNIGALTTEWQESPSVKTFLAKPHRQDKLLRKVNKHLSGGSDTEGVNNDAGNNQHSGLGKGAHIIMDHSSPLRYDDDA
;
A
#
# COMPACT_ATOMS: atom_id res chain seq x y z
N MET A 1 -29.99 -20.90 -16.56
CA MET A 1 -28.58 -21.29 -16.33
C MET A 1 -28.31 -21.16 -14.84
N SER A 2 -27.81 -22.21 -14.19
CA SER A 2 -27.51 -22.18 -12.75
C SER A 2 -26.05 -21.77 -12.54
N ILE A 3 -25.82 -20.62 -11.90
CA ILE A 3 -24.47 -20.14 -11.55
C ILE A 3 -23.93 -21.04 -10.42
N THR A 4 -22.78 -21.67 -10.62
CA THR A 4 -22.22 -22.60 -9.63
C THR A 4 -21.60 -21.85 -8.45
N SER A 5 -21.38 -22.54 -7.32
CA SER A 5 -20.68 -21.96 -6.15
C SER A 5 -19.26 -21.51 -6.49
N GLN A 6 -18.60 -22.22 -7.43
CA GLN A 6 -17.25 -21.89 -7.89
C GLN A 6 -17.19 -20.58 -8.68
N ASP A 7 -18.22 -20.30 -9.50
CA ASP A 7 -18.33 -19.06 -10.27
C ASP A 7 -18.54 -17.85 -9.34
N LYS A 8 -19.36 -18.02 -8.29
CA LYS A 8 -19.54 -17.01 -7.24
C LYS A 8 -18.24 -16.70 -6.50
N GLY A 9 -17.45 -17.73 -6.17
CA GLY A 9 -16.15 -17.58 -5.53
C GLY A 9 -15.15 -16.79 -6.40
N LYS A 10 -15.04 -17.14 -7.68
CA LYS A 10 -14.18 -16.39 -8.63
C LYS A 10 -14.61 -14.93 -8.77
N ALA A 11 -15.92 -14.67 -8.92
CA ALA A 11 -16.45 -13.32 -9.04
C ALA A 11 -16.15 -12.47 -7.78
N ALA A 12 -16.26 -13.06 -6.58
CA ALA A 12 -15.90 -12.40 -5.33
C ALA A 12 -14.40 -12.03 -5.26
N ILE A 13 -13.51 -12.94 -5.69
CA ILE A 13 -12.05 -12.66 -5.76
C ILE A 13 -11.77 -11.53 -6.76
N ILE A 14 -12.35 -11.57 -7.95
CA ILE A 14 -12.18 -10.51 -8.98
C ILE A 14 -12.63 -9.16 -8.43
N LYS A 15 -13.79 -9.11 -7.75
CA LYS A 15 -14.30 -7.89 -7.11
C LYS A 15 -13.31 -7.40 -6.05
N TYR A 16 -12.95 -8.26 -5.09
CA TYR A 16 -12.04 -7.90 -4.00
C TYR A 16 -10.68 -7.38 -4.50
N VAL A 17 -10.09 -8.02 -5.51
CA VAL A 17 -8.81 -7.58 -6.10
C VAL A 17 -8.93 -6.22 -6.79
N LYS A 18 -10.04 -5.95 -7.50
CA LYS A 18 -10.29 -4.64 -8.13
C LYS A 18 -10.48 -3.55 -7.09
N ASP A 19 -11.29 -3.81 -6.08
CA ASP A 19 -11.56 -2.88 -4.99
C ASP A 19 -10.27 -2.59 -4.21
N ALA A 20 -9.53 -3.63 -3.82
CA ALA A 20 -8.28 -3.49 -3.07
C ALA A 20 -7.16 -2.79 -3.86
N LEU A 21 -7.15 -2.86 -5.19
CA LEU A 21 -6.19 -2.15 -6.06
C LEU A 21 -6.62 -0.74 -6.46
N ASN A 22 -7.78 -0.24 -6.01
CA ASN A 22 -8.25 1.11 -6.33
C ASN A 22 -7.29 2.17 -5.74
N PRO A 23 -6.70 3.09 -6.52
CA PRO A 23 -5.59 3.91 -6.02
C PRO A 23 -5.88 4.72 -4.76
N ALA A 24 -7.05 5.37 -4.65
CA ALA A 24 -7.36 6.22 -3.51
C ALA A 24 -8.50 5.71 -2.60
N ASN A 25 -8.82 4.41 -2.57
CA ASN A 25 -9.41 3.71 -1.40
C ASN A 25 -9.19 2.19 -1.38
N GLY A 26 -8.16 1.71 -2.08
CA GLY A 26 -7.84 0.29 -2.12
C GLY A 26 -7.13 -0.18 -0.86
N ALA A 27 -7.66 -1.24 -0.24
CA ALA A 27 -7.05 -1.92 0.91
C ALA A 27 -5.59 -2.37 0.69
N ALA A 28 -5.10 -2.45 -0.55
CA ALA A 28 -3.68 -2.69 -0.84
C ALA A 28 -2.77 -1.52 -0.40
N TYR A 29 -3.28 -0.28 -0.42
CA TYR A 29 -2.50 0.94 -0.17
C TYR A 29 -2.87 1.67 1.13
N TRP A 30 -4.14 1.62 1.53
CA TRP A 30 -4.68 2.41 2.65
C TRP A 30 -4.73 1.61 3.95
N ALA A 31 -4.60 2.31 5.09
CA ALA A 31 -4.72 1.69 6.41
C ALA A 31 -6.17 1.37 6.78
N ASP A 32 -7.04 2.34 6.55
CA ASP A 32 -8.48 2.28 6.76
C ASP A 32 -9.13 2.75 5.45
N PRO A 33 -9.74 1.87 4.63
CA PRO A 33 -10.23 2.27 3.31
C PRO A 33 -11.72 2.68 3.27
N ASP A 34 -12.44 2.63 4.40
CA ASP A 34 -13.90 2.76 4.50
C ASP A 34 -14.36 3.32 5.89
N GLY A 35 -13.67 4.31 6.44
CA GLY A 35 -14.01 4.99 7.70
C GLY A 35 -15.22 5.95 7.63
N THR A 36 -15.05 7.21 8.05
CA THR A 36 -16.13 8.24 8.11
C THR A 36 -15.95 9.44 7.13
N ASN A 37 -15.29 9.24 5.95
CA ASN A 37 -15.04 10.22 4.84
C ASN A 37 -14.66 9.64 3.42
N GLY A 38 -13.61 8.80 3.28
CA GLY A 38 -13.09 8.16 2.05
C GLY A 38 -12.00 7.02 2.14
N PRO A 39 -10.67 7.29 2.31
CA PRO A 39 -9.76 6.40 3.13
C PRO A 39 -8.66 7.06 4.02
N GLU A 40 -8.26 6.50 5.16
CA GLU A 40 -7.16 7.00 6.00
C GLU A 40 -5.80 6.30 5.80
N GLY A 41 -4.72 7.06 5.90
CA GLY A 41 -3.36 6.52 6.04
C GLY A 41 -2.82 5.90 4.75
N ALA A 42 -2.62 6.74 3.73
CA ALA A 42 -1.99 6.32 2.48
C ALA A 42 -0.62 5.66 2.69
N LEU A 43 -0.40 4.53 2.02
CA LEU A 43 0.79 3.66 2.09
C LEU A 43 1.04 3.04 3.48
N LEU A 44 0.03 3.02 4.36
CA LEU A 44 0.07 2.39 5.69
C LEU A 44 -0.81 1.14 5.80
N SER A 45 -1.15 0.50 4.66
CA SER A 45 -1.95 -0.73 4.63
C SER A 45 -1.29 -1.87 5.40
N GLN A 46 -2.11 -2.78 5.92
CA GLN A 46 -1.60 -3.98 6.58
C GLN A 46 -0.72 -4.84 5.67
N PHE A 47 -0.95 -4.83 4.35
CA PHE A 47 -0.14 -5.59 3.40
C PHE A 47 1.25 -4.96 3.25
N ILE A 48 1.34 -3.64 3.07
CA ILE A 48 2.62 -2.93 3.00
C ILE A 48 3.39 -3.08 4.32
N VAL A 49 2.71 -2.96 5.47
CA VAL A 49 3.32 -3.15 6.80
C VAL A 49 3.91 -4.56 6.95
N LYS A 50 3.13 -5.61 6.62
CA LYS A 50 3.58 -7.01 6.71
C LYS A 50 4.75 -7.29 5.76
N THR A 51 4.67 -6.84 4.50
CA THR A 51 5.76 -7.03 3.54
C THR A 51 7.02 -6.26 3.92
N LEU A 52 6.91 -5.04 4.44
CA LEU A 52 8.05 -4.26 4.91
C LEU A 52 8.67 -4.86 6.17
N ALA A 53 7.86 -5.44 7.06
CA ALA A 53 8.35 -6.13 8.26
C ALA A 53 9.26 -7.33 7.90
N GLU A 54 8.91 -8.13 6.89
CA GLU A 54 9.79 -9.20 6.41
C GLU A 54 11.12 -8.67 5.85
N HIS A 55 11.13 -7.52 5.16
CA HIS A 55 12.37 -6.88 4.72
C HIS A 55 13.20 -6.38 5.91
N VAL A 56 12.58 -5.74 6.91
CA VAL A 56 13.27 -5.26 8.13
C VAL A 56 13.88 -6.42 8.91
N LYS A 57 13.15 -7.53 9.06
CA LYS A 57 13.63 -8.76 9.67
C LYS A 57 14.78 -9.41 8.89
N ALA A 58 14.72 -9.40 7.56
CA ALA A 58 15.81 -9.88 6.70
C ALA A 58 17.08 -9.00 6.75
N MET A 59 16.97 -7.76 7.27
CA MET A 59 18.09 -6.85 7.52
C MET A 59 18.57 -6.88 8.99
N GLU A 60 18.07 -7.81 9.82
CA GLU A 60 18.52 -7.95 11.21
C GLU A 60 20.02 -8.29 11.26
N GLY A 61 20.79 -7.52 12.04
CA GLY A 61 22.25 -7.62 12.10
C GLY A 61 23.01 -6.83 11.02
N CYS A 62 22.33 -6.19 10.07
CA CYS A 62 22.99 -5.23 9.18
C CYS A 62 23.35 -3.94 9.91
N ILE A 63 24.54 -3.40 9.64
CA ILE A 63 24.95 -2.07 10.10
C ILE A 63 24.42 -1.04 9.10
N LEU A 64 23.56 -0.14 9.56
CA LEU A 64 23.21 1.08 8.82
C LEU A 64 24.11 2.21 9.34
N GLU A 65 24.79 2.91 8.43
CA GLU A 65 25.65 4.05 8.76
C GLU A 65 24.83 5.28 9.19
N GLU A 66 23.56 5.36 8.78
CA GLU A 66 22.63 6.45 9.08
C GLU A 66 21.24 5.92 9.46
N GLN A 67 20.55 6.56 10.41
CA GLN A 67 19.15 6.23 10.77
C GLN A 67 18.16 6.79 9.75
N HIS A 68 18.27 6.35 8.49
CA HIS A 68 17.39 6.76 7.40
C HIS A 68 16.27 5.74 7.15
N PHE A 69 15.10 6.26 6.77
CA PHE A 69 13.95 5.43 6.39
C PHE A 69 14.32 4.54 5.18
N PRO A 70 14.04 3.22 5.18
CA PRO A 70 14.52 2.30 4.16
C PRO A 70 13.70 2.41 2.86
N VAL A 71 13.91 3.49 2.10
CA VAL A 71 13.17 3.85 0.88
C VAL A 71 13.09 2.70 -0.12
N GLY A 72 14.20 2.00 -0.37
CA GLY A 72 14.24 0.86 -1.30
C GLY A 72 13.34 -0.30 -0.86
N ALA A 73 13.42 -0.72 0.41
CA ALA A 73 12.58 -1.78 0.97
C ALA A 73 11.10 -1.39 0.98
N PHE A 74 10.79 -0.11 1.24
CA PHE A 74 9.43 0.43 1.17
C PHE A 74 8.84 0.35 -0.24
N ILE A 75 9.56 0.83 -1.26
CA ILE A 75 9.12 0.78 -2.66
C ILE A 75 8.97 -0.66 -3.15
N LEU A 76 9.90 -1.56 -2.78
CA LEU A 76 9.80 -2.99 -3.07
C LEU A 76 8.58 -3.62 -2.39
N SER A 77 8.24 -3.21 -1.18
CA SER A 77 7.06 -3.69 -0.45
C SER A 77 5.76 -3.28 -1.16
N ILE A 78 5.61 -2.02 -1.57
CA ILE A 78 4.45 -1.57 -2.36
C ILE A 78 4.36 -2.35 -3.68
N THR A 79 5.49 -2.50 -4.37
CA THR A 79 5.61 -3.24 -5.65
C THR A 79 5.19 -4.71 -5.49
N ALA A 80 5.63 -5.37 -4.41
CA ALA A 80 5.28 -6.75 -4.09
C ALA A 80 3.80 -6.93 -3.79
N VAL A 81 3.21 -6.06 -2.95
CA VAL A 81 1.77 -6.07 -2.65
C VAL A 81 0.95 -5.90 -3.93
N MET A 82 1.23 -4.85 -4.72
CA MET A 82 0.53 -4.58 -5.97
C MET A 82 0.65 -5.72 -6.98
N ARG A 83 1.82 -6.36 -7.07
CA ARG A 83 2.03 -7.54 -7.92
C ARG A 83 1.25 -8.75 -7.42
N ALA A 84 1.25 -9.02 -6.11
CA ALA A 84 0.53 -10.14 -5.51
C ALA A 84 -0.97 -10.04 -5.79
N PHE A 85 -1.58 -8.86 -5.58
CA PHE A 85 -2.97 -8.63 -5.97
C PHE A 85 -3.21 -8.82 -7.48
N ARG A 86 -2.30 -8.31 -8.34
CA ARG A 86 -2.40 -8.49 -9.80
C ARG A 86 -2.44 -9.96 -10.23
N MET A 87 -1.75 -10.86 -9.52
CA MET A 87 -1.79 -12.31 -9.78
C MET A 87 -3.17 -12.96 -9.58
N PHE A 88 -4.11 -12.32 -8.88
CA PHE A 88 -5.47 -12.83 -8.65
C PHE A 88 -6.57 -12.14 -9.48
N THR A 89 -6.21 -11.26 -10.41
CA THR A 89 -7.16 -10.42 -11.19
C THR A 89 -8.18 -11.18 -12.03
N THR A 90 -7.92 -12.45 -12.36
CA THR A 90 -8.83 -13.34 -13.10
C THR A 90 -9.74 -14.18 -12.20
N GLY A 91 -9.67 -14.01 -10.87
CA GLY A 91 -10.39 -14.83 -9.89
C GLY A 91 -9.69 -16.14 -9.57
N ALA A 92 -8.51 -16.38 -10.12
CA ALA A 92 -7.61 -17.48 -9.79
C ALA A 92 -6.17 -16.97 -9.76
N PHE A 93 -5.28 -17.68 -9.07
CA PHE A 93 -3.85 -17.35 -9.07
C PHE A 93 -3.22 -17.62 -10.44
N ILE A 94 -2.63 -16.59 -11.03
CA ILE A 94 -1.78 -16.67 -12.21
C ILE A 94 -0.37 -16.22 -11.83
N ASN A 95 0.59 -17.14 -11.94
CA ASN A 95 1.98 -16.85 -11.66
C ASN A 95 2.54 -15.85 -12.69
N ALA A 96 2.95 -14.67 -12.23
CA ALA A 96 3.54 -13.62 -13.06
C ALA A 96 5.07 -13.72 -13.22
N GLY A 97 5.67 -14.88 -12.92
CA GLY A 97 7.12 -15.12 -12.98
C GLY A 97 7.88 -14.72 -11.70
N PRO A 98 9.21 -14.90 -11.65
CA PRO A 98 10.02 -14.61 -10.47
C PRO A 98 10.03 -13.12 -10.09
N PHE A 99 10.37 -12.81 -8.84
CA PHE A 99 10.57 -11.44 -8.34
C PHE A 99 11.97 -10.94 -8.69
N SER A 100 12.16 -10.62 -9.97
CA SER A 100 13.41 -10.16 -10.57
C SER A 100 13.26 -8.78 -11.20
N LYS A 101 14.40 -8.09 -11.40
CA LYS A 101 14.46 -6.77 -12.05
C LYS A 101 13.77 -6.74 -13.42
N ASP A 102 13.83 -7.82 -14.19
CA ASP A 102 13.22 -7.89 -15.52
C ASP A 102 11.68 -7.89 -15.46
N ASN A 103 11.10 -8.49 -14.41
CA ASN A 103 9.65 -8.64 -14.26
C ASN A 103 9.00 -7.51 -13.44
N ILE A 104 9.76 -6.85 -12.56
CA ILE A 104 9.22 -5.80 -11.66
C ILE A 104 9.97 -4.47 -11.71
N GLY A 105 11.16 -4.39 -12.29
CA GLY A 105 12.02 -3.21 -12.23
C GLY A 105 11.35 -1.96 -12.79
N ALA A 106 10.59 -2.09 -13.89
CA ALA A 106 9.79 -0.99 -14.42
C ALA A 106 8.73 -0.48 -13.41
N LEU A 107 8.06 -1.40 -12.70
CA LEU A 107 7.06 -1.05 -11.67
C LEU A 107 7.70 -0.46 -10.41
N THR A 108 8.88 -0.96 -10.01
CA THR A 108 9.68 -0.37 -8.91
C THR A 108 10.08 1.07 -9.24
N THR A 109 10.60 1.32 -10.45
CA THR A 109 10.94 2.67 -10.91
C THR A 109 9.70 3.57 -11.00
N GLU A 110 8.58 3.04 -11.48
CA GLU A 110 7.31 3.78 -11.55
C GLU A 110 6.81 4.21 -10.16
N TRP A 111 6.93 3.34 -9.14
CA TRP A 111 6.63 3.69 -7.75
C TRP A 111 7.62 4.68 -7.16
N GLN A 112 8.93 4.52 -7.41
CA GLN A 112 9.96 5.46 -6.97
C GLN A 112 9.68 6.88 -7.48
N GLU A 113 9.29 7.00 -8.75
CA GLU A 113 9.01 8.29 -9.36
C GLU A 113 7.60 8.84 -9.07
N SER A 114 6.73 8.02 -8.47
CA SER A 114 5.33 8.38 -8.19
C SER A 114 5.21 9.59 -7.24
N PRO A 115 4.26 10.51 -7.49
CA PRO A 115 3.96 11.58 -6.54
C PRO A 115 3.55 11.05 -5.16
N SER A 116 2.85 9.91 -5.12
CA SER A 116 2.41 9.22 -3.89
C SER A 116 3.59 8.91 -2.96
N VAL A 117 4.65 8.29 -3.47
CA VAL A 117 5.86 7.99 -2.70
C VAL A 117 6.63 9.26 -2.37
N LYS A 118 6.77 10.20 -3.32
CA LYS A 118 7.46 11.48 -3.08
C LYS A 118 6.79 12.31 -1.97
N THR A 119 5.47 12.40 -1.95
CA THR A 119 4.70 13.08 -0.89
C THR A 119 4.76 12.35 0.46
N PHE A 120 4.87 11.01 0.46
CA PHE A 120 5.12 10.25 1.68
C PHE A 120 6.53 10.49 2.24
N LEU A 121 7.55 10.46 1.38
CA LEU A 121 8.95 10.69 1.75
C LEU A 121 9.22 12.14 2.19
N ALA A 122 8.45 13.11 1.69
CA ALA A 122 8.48 14.50 2.17
C ALA A 122 7.89 14.70 3.59
N LYS A 123 7.32 13.66 4.22
CA LYS A 123 6.63 13.74 5.52
C LYS A 123 7.21 12.73 6.54
N PRO A 124 8.26 13.08 7.31
CA PRO A 124 8.90 12.18 8.28
C PRO A 124 7.92 11.52 9.27
N HIS A 125 6.95 12.27 9.79
CA HIS A 125 5.93 11.73 10.71
C HIS A 125 5.10 10.55 10.13
N ARG A 126 4.97 10.45 8.79
CA ARG A 126 4.33 9.31 8.13
C ARG A 126 5.25 8.10 8.07
N GLN A 127 6.55 8.32 7.84
CA GLN A 127 7.59 7.29 7.91
C GLN A 127 7.65 6.71 9.33
N ASP A 128 7.63 7.55 10.36
CA ASP A 128 7.57 7.12 11.76
C ASP A 128 6.29 6.33 12.05
N LYS A 129 5.12 6.76 11.54
CA LYS A 129 3.85 6.03 11.68
C LYS A 129 3.93 4.65 11.02
N LEU A 130 4.60 4.51 9.88
CA LEU A 130 4.85 3.22 9.22
C LEU A 130 5.82 2.34 10.02
N LEU A 131 6.98 2.86 10.41
CA LEU A 131 7.98 2.10 11.18
C LEU A 131 7.43 1.66 12.54
N ARG A 132 6.63 2.49 13.22
CA ARG A 132 5.90 2.08 14.45
C ARG A 132 4.94 0.91 14.19
N LYS A 133 4.19 0.91 13.07
CA LYS A 133 3.33 -0.23 12.70
C LYS A 133 4.14 -1.49 12.41
N VAL A 134 5.27 -1.37 11.69
CA VAL A 134 6.18 -2.49 11.40
C VAL A 134 6.75 -3.07 12.68
N ASN A 135 7.26 -2.24 13.59
CA ASN A 135 7.81 -2.68 14.87
C ASN A 135 6.72 -3.33 15.75
N LYS A 136 5.49 -2.78 15.82
CA LYS A 136 4.37 -3.43 16.51
C LYS A 136 4.10 -4.83 15.96
N HIS A 137 4.12 -5.00 14.64
CA HIS A 137 3.90 -6.28 13.99
C HIS A 137 5.01 -7.30 14.30
N LEU A 138 6.27 -6.88 14.26
CA LEU A 138 7.44 -7.72 14.59
C LEU A 138 7.48 -8.11 16.09
N SER A 139 7.06 -7.22 16.99
CA SER A 139 7.04 -7.47 18.44
C SER A 139 5.86 -8.32 18.93
N GLY A 140 5.01 -8.86 18.03
CA GLY A 140 3.89 -9.73 18.40
C GLY A 140 2.76 -9.03 19.17
N GLY A 141 2.67 -7.70 19.11
CA GLY A 141 1.67 -6.93 19.84
C GLY A 141 0.25 -7.17 19.33
N SER A 142 -0.56 -7.89 20.10
CA SER A 142 -1.99 -8.13 19.82
C SER A 142 -2.76 -6.82 19.60
N ASP A 143 -3.76 -6.88 18.74
CA ASP A 143 -4.59 -5.71 18.43
C ASP A 143 -5.60 -5.41 19.52
N THR A 144 -5.45 -4.24 20.14
CA THR A 144 -6.57 -3.48 20.73
C THR A 144 -6.85 -2.32 19.79
N GLU A 145 -8.10 -2.20 19.35
CA GLU A 145 -8.52 -1.26 18.30
C GLU A 145 -8.43 0.20 18.74
N GLY A 146 -8.12 1.08 17.79
CA GLY A 146 -8.18 2.52 17.92
C GLY A 146 -8.81 3.11 16.67
N VAL A 147 -10.06 3.57 16.81
CA VAL A 147 -10.93 4.07 15.72
C VAL A 147 -10.34 5.30 15.04
N ASN A 148 -10.65 5.45 13.74
CA ASN A 148 -10.78 6.64 12.89
C ASN A 148 -10.05 6.49 11.54
N ASN A 149 -10.37 7.26 10.51
CA ASN A 149 -11.61 7.75 9.89
C ASN A 149 -11.22 8.70 8.73
N ASP A 150 -10.55 8.10 7.74
CA ASP A 150 -10.92 8.27 6.32
C ASP A 150 -10.50 9.56 5.53
N ALA A 151 -10.80 9.64 4.22
CA ALA A 151 -10.43 10.75 3.29
C ALA A 151 -11.32 10.99 2.01
N GLY A 152 -10.89 10.61 0.79
CA GLY A 152 -11.63 10.73 -0.48
C GLY A 152 -11.11 9.80 -1.61
N ASN A 153 -11.93 9.43 -2.61
CA ASN A 153 -11.49 8.57 -3.73
C ASN A 153 -12.08 8.87 -5.13
N ASN A 154 -11.19 9.32 -6.04
CA ASN A 154 -11.09 9.05 -7.49
C ASN A 154 -12.26 9.27 -8.49
N GLN A 155 -11.88 9.62 -9.73
CA GLN A 155 -11.79 8.62 -10.82
C GLN A 155 -11.08 9.06 -12.11
N HIS A 156 -10.82 8.03 -12.97
CA HIS A 156 -10.43 8.05 -14.40
C HIS A 156 -8.92 8.18 -14.74
N SER A 157 -8.31 7.45 -15.72
CA SER A 157 -8.61 6.18 -16.42
C SER A 157 -7.41 5.73 -17.28
N GLY A 158 -7.46 4.53 -17.90
CA GLY A 158 -6.79 4.26 -19.19
C GLY A 158 -5.63 3.25 -19.19
N LEU A 159 -5.48 2.54 -20.32
CA LEU A 159 -4.30 1.71 -20.63
C LEU A 159 -3.14 2.61 -21.06
N GLY A 160 -2.35 3.07 -20.10
CA GLY A 160 -1.13 3.84 -20.32
C GLY A 160 -0.73 4.66 -19.10
N LYS A 161 0.59 4.83 -18.91
CA LYS A 161 1.25 5.78 -17.98
C LYS A 161 0.72 5.87 -16.53
N GLY A 162 1.52 5.35 -15.60
CA GLY A 162 1.83 6.07 -14.36
C GLY A 162 1.17 5.53 -13.11
N ALA A 163 1.98 5.35 -12.07
CA ALA A 163 1.50 5.25 -10.69
C ALA A 163 0.68 6.50 -10.34
N HIS A 164 -0.64 6.33 -10.27
CA HIS A 164 -1.58 7.41 -9.97
C HIS A 164 -1.35 7.97 -8.55
N ILE A 165 -1.72 9.23 -8.37
CA ILE A 165 -1.50 9.98 -7.14
C ILE A 165 -2.47 9.49 -6.05
N ILE A 166 -1.93 9.03 -4.93
CA ILE A 166 -2.66 8.64 -3.73
C ILE A 166 -2.63 9.84 -2.77
N MET A 167 -3.73 10.60 -2.70
CA MET A 167 -3.85 11.80 -1.86
C MET A 167 -4.54 11.49 -0.54
N ASP A 168 -3.77 11.52 0.56
CA ASP A 168 -4.27 11.38 1.94
C ASP A 168 -4.91 12.69 2.43
N HIS A 169 -6.25 12.71 2.53
CA HIS A 169 -7.00 13.91 2.95
C HIS A 169 -7.03 14.12 4.47
N SER A 170 -6.56 13.14 5.24
CA SER A 170 -6.55 13.11 6.72
C SER A 170 -5.37 13.87 7.34
N SER A 171 -4.66 14.67 6.54
CA SER A 171 -3.58 15.54 7.01
C SER A 171 -4.15 16.89 7.44
N PRO A 172 -3.70 17.49 8.56
CA PRO A 172 -4.16 18.83 8.96
C PRO A 172 -3.93 19.84 7.84
N LEU A 173 -4.93 20.68 7.57
CA LEU A 173 -4.71 21.93 6.87
C LEU A 173 -3.67 22.72 7.65
N ARG A 174 -2.66 23.26 6.95
CA ARG A 174 -1.89 24.36 7.54
C ARG A 174 -2.85 25.53 7.68
N TYR A 175 -3.15 25.90 8.92
CA TYR A 175 -3.55 27.26 9.20
C TYR A 175 -2.29 28.10 9.02
N ASP A 176 -2.25 28.86 7.94
CA ASP A 176 -1.29 29.95 7.80
C ASP A 176 -1.77 31.06 8.75
N ASP A 177 -1.19 31.06 9.95
CA ASP A 177 -1.48 31.97 11.06
C ASP A 177 -0.56 33.19 10.93
N ASP A 178 -0.82 34.03 9.92
CA ASP A 178 -0.12 35.30 9.70
C ASP A 178 -0.94 36.47 10.27
N ALA A 179 -0.28 37.25 11.15
CA ALA A 179 -0.82 38.36 11.93
C ALA A 179 -0.51 39.75 11.33
#